data_AF-A0A661UI48-F1
#
_entry.id   AF-A0A661UI48-F1
#
_cell.length_a   1.000
_cell.length_b   1.000
_cell.length_c   1.000
_cell.angle_alpha   90.00
_cell.angle_beta   90.00
_cell.angle_gamma   90.00
#
_symmetry.space_group_name_H-M   'P 1'
#
loop_
_entity.id
_entity.type
_entity.pdbx_description
1 polymer ?
#
loop_
_entity_poly.entity_id
_entity_poly.type
_entity_poly.pdbx_seq_one_letter_code
_entity_poly.pdbx_strand_id
1 'polypeptide(L)'
;MKRAFILFFMMVVLLMQATQITVSENEGKQLFNVIESDLFTTSFEFSLDKYESEKVIENGREYLKISYWNEGEFAEVGKPDLPCFTRLIAIPDYGTVSIEINSTEEEYLENVLIYPRQRLMSDSEPVDRSFVIDEEYYNSDRLFPDAIVKLGKPAIMRDLRIVPVTINPFQYNPRTKELKIIKNIQLSVNCNGYDGINTKKIHHKRSRAFEPLYRSTVLNYAETNSREEESQTPSYLFIYPNDTQVASALQGFLDWKHQKGFVVNAVSTAETGTSLTSIKNYLQNAYDTWEIPPEYVCLVGDAGGSFDIPTGSMNGGEGDQFYALLEGNDILADVIIGRFSFNSLFELNTIIYKILSYEKEPYMENTDWYTHALLVGDPSSSGQSTIITKKNIKELMIHNEDNYSFSEVYSGSFATLMNNNLNNGAAYFNYRGYIGMSGWGNDNMDNLNNGFMLPFAGILTCGTGNFSGTYDCRSEHFVKIGAPGSPKGAIAAVGTATAATHTCFNNCVDAGMFYGIFVDKINSPGTALVRGKLNLYLNYPQNPNNAV
;
A
#
# COMPACT_ATOMS: atom_id res chain seq x y z
N MET A 1 11.69 -34.50 57.43
CA MET A 1 10.67 -33.44 57.20
C MET A 1 11.21 -32.45 56.21
N LYS A 2 10.65 -32.43 54.99
CA LYS A 2 10.58 -31.31 54.03
C LYS A 2 9.74 -31.84 52.86
N ARG A 3 8.43 -31.62 52.92
CA ARG A 3 7.49 -31.93 51.83
C ARG A 3 7.54 -30.76 50.85
N ALA A 4 7.97 -31.00 49.62
CA ALA A 4 7.86 -30.04 48.54
C ALA A 4 6.43 -30.13 47.97
N PHE A 5 5.69 -29.03 48.06
CA PHE A 5 4.43 -28.83 47.35
C PHE A 5 4.78 -28.41 45.92
N ILE A 6 4.50 -29.28 44.95
CA ILE A 6 4.51 -28.91 43.53
C ILE A 6 3.12 -28.33 43.24
N LEU A 7 3.03 -27.01 43.10
CA LEU A 7 1.85 -26.34 42.56
C LEU A 7 1.85 -26.54 41.03
N PHE A 8 0.92 -27.32 40.54
CA PHE A 8 0.65 -27.45 39.11
C PHE A 8 -0.18 -26.23 38.68
N PHE A 9 0.46 -25.23 38.08
CA PHE A 9 -0.23 -24.10 37.48
C PHE A 9 -0.80 -24.56 36.15
N MET A 10 -2.04 -25.06 36.17
CA MET A 10 -2.78 -25.42 34.96
C MET A 10 -3.22 -24.12 34.29
N MET A 11 -2.39 -23.60 33.38
CA MET A 11 -2.74 -22.50 32.50
C MET A 11 -3.80 -23.01 31.51
N VAL A 12 -5.07 -22.80 31.85
CA VAL A 12 -6.19 -22.98 30.92
C VAL A 12 -6.07 -21.87 29.88
N VAL A 13 -5.44 -22.18 28.75
CA VAL A 13 -5.58 -21.38 27.53
C VAL A 13 -6.99 -21.66 27.02
N LEU A 14 -7.94 -20.80 27.37
CA LEU A 14 -9.20 -20.71 26.66
C LEU A 14 -8.85 -20.21 25.25
N LEU A 15 -8.80 -21.14 24.30
CA LEU A 15 -8.78 -20.83 22.88
C LEU A 15 -10.10 -20.13 22.56
N MET A 16 -10.10 -18.80 22.54
CA MET A 16 -11.12 -18.05 21.81
C MET A 16 -10.93 -18.40 20.33
N GLN A 17 -11.89 -19.13 19.77
CA GLN A 17 -11.90 -19.44 18.35
C GLN A 17 -12.86 -18.48 17.67
N ALA A 18 -12.33 -17.69 16.73
CA ALA A 18 -13.17 -17.01 15.76
C ALA A 18 -13.96 -18.07 14.99
N THR A 19 -15.28 -17.90 14.92
CA THR A 19 -16.18 -18.72 14.12
C THR A 19 -16.47 -18.01 12.81
N GLN A 20 -16.22 -18.68 11.69
CA GLN A 20 -16.65 -18.21 10.38
C GLN A 20 -18.14 -18.50 10.22
N ILE A 21 -18.92 -17.48 9.89
CA ILE A 21 -20.34 -17.55 9.62
C ILE A 21 -20.53 -17.36 8.11
N THR A 22 -21.01 -18.40 7.44
CA THR A 22 -21.34 -18.36 6.00
C THR A 22 -22.76 -17.85 5.80
N VAL A 23 -22.95 -16.91 4.88
CA VAL A 23 -24.26 -16.47 4.42
C VAL A 23 -24.69 -17.42 3.30
N SER A 24 -25.44 -18.46 3.66
CA SER A 24 -25.65 -19.64 2.79
C SER A 24 -26.21 -19.33 1.40
N GLU A 25 -27.05 -18.30 1.25
CA GLU A 25 -27.59 -17.87 -0.05
C GLU A 25 -26.58 -17.19 -0.98
N ASN A 26 -25.43 -16.79 -0.43
CA ASN A 26 -24.34 -16.11 -1.13
C ASN A 26 -23.06 -16.95 -1.20
N GLU A 27 -23.10 -18.21 -0.76
CA GLU A 27 -21.94 -19.09 -0.82
C GLU A 27 -21.44 -19.25 -2.26
N GLY A 28 -20.16 -18.92 -2.48
CA GLY A 28 -19.53 -18.97 -3.80
C GLY A 28 -19.83 -17.79 -4.73
N LYS A 29 -20.66 -16.81 -4.30
CA LYS A 29 -20.82 -15.56 -5.05
C LYS A 29 -19.61 -14.65 -4.86
N GLN A 30 -19.35 -13.80 -5.84
CA GLN A 30 -18.42 -12.68 -5.67
C GLN A 30 -19.06 -11.62 -4.76
N LEU A 31 -18.25 -11.01 -3.90
CA LEU A 31 -18.71 -9.93 -3.02
C LEU A 31 -19.34 -8.77 -3.79
N PHE A 32 -18.80 -8.46 -4.96
CA PHE A 32 -19.30 -7.39 -5.83
C PHE A 32 -19.44 -7.93 -7.25
N ASN A 33 -20.59 -7.71 -7.86
CA ASN A 33 -20.86 -8.11 -9.23
C ASN A 33 -21.50 -6.95 -10.01
N VAL A 34 -20.88 -6.52 -11.10
CA VAL A 34 -21.47 -5.52 -12.00
C VAL A 34 -22.67 -6.14 -12.71
N ILE A 35 -23.82 -5.47 -12.65
CA ILE A 35 -25.05 -5.87 -13.35
C ILE A 35 -25.03 -5.26 -14.74
N GLU A 36 -24.80 -3.95 -14.81
CA GLU A 36 -24.69 -3.18 -16.04
C GLU A 36 -23.81 -1.94 -15.79
N SER A 37 -23.07 -1.53 -16.81
CA SER A 37 -22.41 -0.23 -16.80
C SER A 37 -22.49 0.35 -18.20
N ASP A 38 -23.02 1.57 -18.28
CA ASP A 38 -22.86 2.44 -19.44
C ASP A 38 -21.94 3.61 -19.07
N LEU A 39 -21.91 4.64 -19.92
CA LEU A 39 -21.07 5.80 -19.69
C LEU A 39 -21.46 6.55 -18.41
N PHE A 40 -22.75 6.75 -18.15
CA PHE A 40 -23.25 7.61 -17.07
C PHE A 40 -23.76 6.85 -15.85
N THR A 41 -24.03 5.56 -15.99
CA THR A 41 -24.62 4.73 -14.94
C THR A 41 -23.85 3.43 -14.77
N THR A 42 -23.56 3.07 -13.53
CA THR A 42 -23.05 1.75 -13.15
C THR A 42 -23.94 1.15 -12.08
N SER A 43 -24.61 0.05 -12.41
CA SER A 43 -25.41 -0.73 -11.48
C SER A 43 -24.67 -2.00 -11.08
N PHE A 44 -24.61 -2.29 -9.78
CA PHE A 44 -23.92 -3.47 -9.26
C PHE A 44 -24.60 -4.01 -8.00
N GLU A 45 -24.34 -5.28 -7.71
CA GLU A 45 -24.80 -5.99 -6.53
C GLU A 45 -23.63 -6.23 -5.59
N PHE A 46 -23.86 -6.02 -4.29
CA PHE A 46 -23.01 -6.55 -3.24
C PHE A 46 -23.72 -7.72 -2.55
N SER A 47 -22.99 -8.81 -2.38
CA SER A 47 -23.44 -10.04 -1.71
C SER A 47 -22.44 -10.44 -0.64
N LEU A 48 -22.80 -10.26 0.63
CA LEU A 48 -21.99 -10.72 1.76
C LEU A 48 -21.95 -12.26 1.73
N ASP A 49 -20.77 -12.85 1.51
CA ASP A 49 -20.59 -14.30 1.40
C ASP A 49 -20.39 -14.96 2.77
N LYS A 50 -19.62 -14.31 3.65
CA LYS A 50 -19.29 -14.79 4.99
C LYS A 50 -18.81 -13.64 5.87
N TYR A 51 -18.58 -13.91 7.15
CA TYR A 51 -17.83 -13.04 8.05
C TYR A 51 -17.32 -13.84 9.25
N GLU A 52 -16.36 -13.29 9.98
CA GLU A 52 -15.86 -13.88 11.21
C GLU A 52 -16.53 -13.24 12.42
N SER A 53 -16.81 -14.06 13.42
CA SER A 53 -17.40 -13.67 14.69
C SER A 53 -16.57 -14.26 15.82
N GLU A 54 -16.07 -13.41 16.70
CA GLU A 54 -15.27 -13.79 17.87
C GLU A 54 -15.91 -13.23 19.14
N LYS A 55 -16.01 -14.06 20.18
CA LYS A 55 -16.37 -13.58 21.52
C LYS A 55 -15.13 -13.08 22.22
N VAL A 56 -15.16 -11.84 22.71
CA VAL A 56 -14.06 -11.18 23.43
C VAL A 56 -14.55 -10.77 24.81
N ILE A 57 -13.78 -11.05 25.85
CA ILE A 57 -14.10 -10.66 27.22
C ILE A 57 -13.19 -9.51 27.63
N GLU A 58 -13.77 -8.34 27.89
CA GLU A 58 -13.05 -7.17 28.39
C GLU A 58 -13.76 -6.59 29.60
N ASN A 59 -13.00 -6.29 30.66
CA ASN A 59 -13.52 -5.77 31.93
C ASN A 59 -14.71 -6.57 32.49
N GLY A 60 -14.71 -7.90 32.30
CA GLY A 60 -15.78 -8.80 32.77
C GLY A 60 -17.08 -8.75 31.97
N ARG A 61 -17.12 -8.04 30.83
CA ARG A 61 -18.23 -8.05 29.87
C ARG A 61 -17.84 -8.84 28.62
N GLU A 62 -18.77 -9.64 28.12
CA GLU A 62 -18.64 -10.34 26.84
C GLU A 62 -19.08 -9.41 25.71
N TYR A 63 -18.24 -9.31 24.69
CA TYR A 63 -18.46 -8.58 23.45
C TYR A 63 -18.39 -9.54 22.27
N LEU A 64 -19.10 -9.19 21.20
CA LEU A 64 -19.00 -9.82 19.90
C LEU A 64 -18.15 -8.94 18.98
N LYS A 65 -17.05 -9.47 18.48
CA LYS A 65 -16.21 -8.83 17.47
C LYS A 65 -16.55 -9.43 16.10
N ILE A 66 -16.86 -8.56 15.15
CA ILE A 66 -17.12 -8.93 13.75
C ILE A 66 -15.92 -8.51 12.92
N SER A 67 -15.42 -9.39 12.06
CA SER A 67 -14.31 -9.10 11.16
C SER A 67 -14.53 -9.70 9.77
N TYR A 68 -13.92 -9.09 8.78
CA TYR A 68 -13.84 -9.63 7.42
C TYR A 68 -12.40 -9.48 6.92
N TRP A 69 -11.88 -10.54 6.28
CA TRP A 69 -10.52 -10.56 5.79
C TRP A 69 -10.34 -9.60 4.59
N ASN A 70 -9.30 -8.76 4.62
CA ASN A 70 -8.88 -7.89 3.52
C ASN A 70 -9.90 -6.80 3.13
N GLU A 71 -10.70 -6.33 4.09
CA GLU A 71 -11.63 -5.21 3.91
C GLU A 71 -11.42 -4.17 5.02
N GLY A 72 -11.94 -2.97 4.78
CA GLY A 72 -11.74 -1.83 5.66
C GLY A 72 -12.49 -1.97 6.98
N GLU A 73 -12.13 -1.13 7.95
CA GLU A 73 -12.81 -1.04 9.24
C GLU A 73 -12.95 0.44 9.63
N PHE A 74 -13.97 0.75 10.44
CA PHE A 74 -14.11 2.09 11.01
C PHE A 74 -12.95 2.40 11.98
N ALA A 75 -12.44 3.62 11.92
CA ALA A 75 -11.33 4.07 12.77
C ALA A 75 -11.79 4.95 13.95
N GLU A 76 -13.10 5.09 14.16
CA GLU A 76 -13.66 5.89 15.25
C GLU A 76 -13.51 5.17 16.59
N VAL A 77 -12.49 5.55 17.35
CA VAL A 77 -12.14 4.93 18.64
C VAL A 77 -13.33 4.96 19.60
N GLY A 78 -13.60 3.81 20.22
CA GLY A 78 -14.66 3.64 21.21
C GLY A 78 -16.04 3.34 20.62
N LYS A 79 -16.26 3.54 19.31
CA LYS A 79 -17.49 3.13 18.60
C LYS A 79 -17.38 1.67 18.12
N PRO A 80 -18.47 1.01 17.67
CA PRO A 80 -18.42 -0.38 17.24
C PRO A 80 -17.35 -0.66 16.18
N ASP A 81 -16.55 -1.70 16.40
CA ASP A 81 -15.54 -2.21 15.46
C ASP A 81 -16.25 -3.10 14.42
N LEU A 82 -16.57 -2.51 13.27
CA LEU A 82 -17.33 -3.14 12.20
C LEU A 82 -16.59 -3.01 10.86
N PRO A 83 -16.59 -4.06 10.02
CA PRO A 83 -15.96 -3.99 8.70
C PRO A 83 -16.82 -3.19 7.71
N CYS A 84 -16.14 -2.60 6.71
CA CYS A 84 -16.72 -1.87 5.60
C CYS A 84 -16.01 -2.23 4.30
N PHE A 85 -16.74 -2.16 3.18
CA PHE A 85 -16.28 -2.68 1.89
C PHE A 85 -16.25 -1.54 0.89
N THR A 86 -15.07 -1.20 0.38
CA THR A 86 -14.92 -0.07 -0.55
C THR A 86 -14.44 -0.56 -1.91
N ARG A 87 -15.07 -0.07 -2.98
CA ARG A 87 -14.62 -0.27 -4.37
C ARG A 87 -14.61 1.05 -5.12
N LEU A 88 -13.73 1.17 -6.12
CA LEU A 88 -13.70 2.32 -7.02
C LEU A 88 -14.62 2.06 -8.19
N ILE A 89 -15.41 3.05 -8.57
CA ILE A 89 -16.23 3.04 -9.77
C ILE A 89 -15.66 4.09 -10.72
N ALA A 90 -15.33 3.70 -11.95
CA ALA A 90 -15.02 4.66 -13.00
C ALA A 90 -16.30 5.36 -13.44
N ILE A 91 -16.19 6.68 -13.59
CA ILE A 91 -17.28 7.58 -13.92
C ILE A 91 -16.85 8.47 -15.10
N PRO A 92 -17.78 9.13 -15.81
CA PRO A 92 -17.43 10.09 -16.85
C PRO A 92 -16.47 11.17 -16.36
N ASP A 93 -15.73 11.75 -17.28
CA ASP A 93 -14.77 12.82 -17.01
C ASP A 93 -15.42 14.09 -16.42
N TYR A 94 -16.73 14.25 -16.56
CA TYR A 94 -17.50 15.36 -16.01
C TYR A 94 -18.78 14.87 -15.34
N GLY A 95 -19.55 15.80 -14.76
CA GLY A 95 -20.83 15.48 -14.14
C GLY A 95 -20.75 15.24 -12.63
N THR A 96 -21.89 15.43 -11.98
CA THR A 96 -22.12 15.24 -10.55
C THR A 96 -22.60 13.82 -10.32
N VAL A 97 -22.02 13.17 -9.30
CA VAL A 97 -22.27 11.77 -8.98
C VAL A 97 -23.30 11.66 -7.87
N SER A 98 -24.22 10.71 -8.01
CA SER A 98 -25.20 10.32 -7.00
C SER A 98 -25.26 8.80 -6.88
N ILE A 99 -25.67 8.30 -5.72
CA ILE A 99 -25.87 6.87 -5.46
C ILE A 99 -27.37 6.62 -5.21
N GLU A 100 -27.91 5.57 -5.79
CA GLU A 100 -29.26 5.07 -5.57
C GLU A 100 -29.20 3.64 -5.03
N ILE A 101 -30.01 3.35 -4.01
CA ILE A 101 -30.17 2.01 -3.44
C ILE A 101 -31.45 1.43 -4.00
N ASN A 102 -31.32 0.41 -4.83
CA ASN A 102 -32.43 -0.20 -5.56
C ASN A 102 -33.16 -1.24 -4.70
N SER A 103 -32.40 -2.02 -3.90
CA SER A 103 -32.95 -3.02 -2.99
C SER A 103 -31.94 -3.38 -1.90
N THR A 104 -32.45 -3.83 -0.75
CA THR A 104 -31.65 -4.43 0.34
C THR A 104 -32.32 -5.70 0.85
N GLU A 105 -31.49 -6.65 1.28
CA GLU A 105 -31.91 -7.83 2.04
C GLU A 105 -31.17 -7.87 3.37
N GLU A 106 -31.92 -8.04 4.46
CA GLU A 106 -31.42 -7.76 5.82
C GLU A 106 -31.76 -8.90 6.78
N GLU A 107 -30.86 -9.11 7.74
CA GLU A 107 -31.00 -10.00 8.88
C GLU A 107 -30.67 -9.24 10.18
N TYR A 108 -31.25 -9.66 11.30
CA TYR A 108 -31.03 -9.06 12.61
C TYR A 108 -30.48 -10.09 13.58
N LEU A 109 -29.34 -9.77 14.18
CA LEU A 109 -28.79 -10.51 15.31
C LEU A 109 -29.11 -9.75 16.60
N GLU A 110 -29.99 -10.31 17.42
CA GLU A 110 -30.46 -9.70 18.66
C GLU A 110 -29.55 -10.04 19.85
N ASN A 111 -29.67 -9.23 20.92
CA ASN A 111 -29.02 -9.43 22.21
C ASN A 111 -27.48 -9.48 22.15
N VAL A 112 -26.89 -8.68 21.26
CA VAL A 112 -25.43 -8.59 21.11
C VAL A 112 -24.87 -7.27 21.62
N LEU A 113 -23.63 -7.35 22.12
CA LEU A 113 -22.82 -6.19 22.49
C LEU A 113 -21.59 -6.16 21.60
N ILE A 114 -21.55 -5.23 20.64
CA ILE A 114 -20.45 -5.20 19.67
C ILE A 114 -19.18 -4.63 20.33
N TYR A 115 -18.04 -5.25 20.03
CA TYR A 115 -16.73 -4.82 20.54
C TYR A 115 -16.40 -3.40 20.04
N PRO A 116 -15.96 -2.48 20.91
CA PRO A 116 -15.59 -1.14 20.49
C PRO A 116 -14.21 -1.12 19.83
N ARG A 117 -14.04 -0.24 18.84
CA ARG A 117 -12.80 0.03 18.15
C ARG A 117 -11.77 0.56 19.14
N GLN A 118 -10.67 -0.15 19.29
CA GLN A 118 -9.57 0.29 20.15
C GLN A 118 -8.68 1.29 19.43
N ARG A 119 -7.84 2.00 20.19
CA ARG A 119 -6.91 3.00 19.65
C ARG A 119 -5.98 2.37 18.61
N LEU A 120 -5.71 3.12 17.54
CA LEU A 120 -4.68 2.74 16.58
C LEU A 120 -3.32 2.76 17.29
N MET A 121 -2.55 1.68 17.15
CA MET A 121 -1.20 1.62 17.70
C MET A 121 -0.27 2.49 16.85
N SER A 122 0.39 3.45 17.50
CA SER A 122 1.49 4.21 16.91
C SER A 122 2.75 3.34 16.89
N ASP A 123 3.47 3.34 15.77
CA ASP A 123 4.81 2.71 15.65
C ASP A 123 5.90 3.58 16.28
N SER A 124 5.53 4.59 17.08
CA SER A 124 6.45 5.59 17.66
C SER A 124 6.24 5.83 19.15
N GLU A 125 5.23 5.18 19.74
CA GLU A 125 4.87 5.30 21.16
C GLU A 125 4.84 3.91 21.82
N PRO A 126 5.00 3.82 23.15
CA PRO A 126 4.81 2.57 23.87
C PRO A 126 3.40 1.99 23.68
N VAL A 127 3.28 0.66 23.71
CA VAL A 127 1.99 -0.03 23.55
C VAL A 127 1.02 0.34 24.69
N ASP A 128 -0.02 1.11 24.36
CA ASP A 128 -1.18 1.36 25.23
C ASP A 128 -2.25 0.27 24.99
N ARG A 129 -2.55 -0.51 26.03
CA ARG A 129 -3.58 -1.57 26.01
C ARG A 129 -4.84 -1.19 26.77
N SER A 130 -5.03 0.09 27.04
CA SER A 130 -6.22 0.56 27.74
C SER A 130 -7.45 0.32 26.89
N PHE A 131 -8.45 -0.36 27.47
CA PHE A 131 -9.74 -0.55 26.82
C PHE A 131 -10.48 0.79 26.74
N VAL A 132 -10.93 1.15 25.54
CA VAL A 132 -11.68 2.37 25.26
C VAL A 132 -13.06 2.01 24.72
N ILE A 133 -14.08 2.67 25.28
CA ILE A 133 -15.47 2.58 24.86
C ILE A 133 -16.08 3.98 24.88
N ASP A 134 -16.83 4.33 23.83
CA ASP A 134 -17.60 5.56 23.77
C ASP A 134 -18.91 5.36 24.55
N GLU A 135 -18.88 5.67 25.84
CA GLU A 135 -20.05 5.55 26.71
C GLU A 135 -21.22 6.42 26.24
N GLU A 136 -20.99 7.54 25.55
CA GLU A 136 -22.09 8.34 25.01
C GLU A 136 -22.81 7.57 23.90
N TYR A 137 -22.06 6.96 22.99
CA TYR A 137 -22.63 6.11 21.95
C TYR A 137 -23.32 4.88 22.53
N TYR A 138 -22.63 4.10 23.38
CA TYR A 138 -23.15 2.82 23.92
C TYR A 138 -24.35 2.99 24.88
N ASN A 139 -24.66 4.21 25.32
CA ASN A 139 -25.88 4.52 26.09
C ASN A 139 -26.94 5.29 25.25
N SER A 140 -26.69 5.51 23.95
CA SER A 140 -27.59 6.22 23.03
C SER A 140 -28.53 5.27 22.26
N ASP A 141 -29.49 5.82 21.52
CA ASP A 141 -30.35 5.11 20.56
C ASP A 141 -29.93 5.36 19.11
N ARG A 142 -28.62 5.56 18.89
CA ARG A 142 -28.08 5.89 17.57
C ARG A 142 -27.59 4.61 16.89
N LEU A 143 -27.84 4.52 15.59
CA LEU A 143 -27.29 3.47 14.74
C LEU A 143 -25.86 3.83 14.33
N PHE A 144 -24.94 2.87 14.35
CA PHE A 144 -23.59 3.05 13.81
C PHE A 144 -23.17 1.89 12.88
N PRO A 145 -22.56 2.21 11.73
CA PRO A 145 -22.65 3.51 11.06
C PRO A 145 -24.11 3.84 10.73
N ASP A 146 -24.42 5.12 10.54
CA ASP A 146 -25.78 5.61 10.25
C ASP A 146 -26.19 5.34 8.80
N ALA A 147 -25.25 5.48 7.86
CA ALA A 147 -25.45 5.19 6.44
C ALA A 147 -25.01 3.77 6.06
N ILE A 148 -25.85 3.06 5.31
CA ILE A 148 -25.51 1.73 4.75
C ILE A 148 -24.58 1.82 3.54
N VAL A 149 -24.62 2.93 2.80
CA VAL A 149 -23.74 3.21 1.67
C VAL A 149 -23.23 4.64 1.81
N LYS A 150 -21.92 4.84 1.64
CA LYS A 150 -21.27 6.15 1.60
C LYS A 150 -20.60 6.34 0.26
N LEU A 151 -20.97 7.41 -0.45
CA LEU A 151 -20.30 7.86 -1.65
C LEU A 151 -19.16 8.82 -1.25
N GLY A 152 -17.93 8.53 -1.67
CA GLY A 152 -16.81 9.45 -1.45
C GLY A 152 -16.73 10.55 -2.50
N LYS A 153 -15.61 11.28 -2.49
CA LYS A 153 -15.37 12.36 -3.46
C LYS A 153 -14.76 11.77 -4.74
N PRO A 154 -15.18 12.24 -5.93
CA PRO A 154 -14.48 11.93 -7.17
C PRO A 154 -12.98 12.27 -7.10
N ALA A 155 -12.15 11.40 -7.64
CA ALA A 155 -10.71 11.53 -7.75
C ALA A 155 -10.26 11.16 -9.17
N ILE A 156 -9.03 11.52 -9.54
CA ILE A 156 -8.45 11.16 -10.83
C ILE A 156 -7.26 10.24 -10.58
N MET A 157 -7.26 9.08 -11.25
CA MET A 157 -6.12 8.17 -11.27
C MET A 157 -5.62 8.10 -12.71
N ARG A 158 -4.80 9.08 -13.09
CA ARG A 158 -4.28 9.28 -14.45
C ARG A 158 -5.35 9.24 -15.54
N ASP A 159 -5.64 8.07 -16.09
CA ASP A 159 -6.57 7.90 -17.22
C ASP A 159 -8.04 7.92 -16.80
N LEU A 160 -8.35 7.63 -15.53
CA LEU A 160 -9.73 7.46 -15.06
C LEU A 160 -10.12 8.51 -14.02
N ARG A 161 -11.28 9.14 -14.23
CA ARG A 161 -12.02 9.75 -13.14
C ARG A 161 -12.84 8.67 -12.42
N ILE A 162 -12.69 8.59 -11.10
CA ILE A 162 -13.23 7.51 -10.28
C ILE A 162 -13.90 8.05 -9.02
N VAL A 163 -14.76 7.25 -8.41
CA VAL A 163 -15.35 7.55 -7.10
C VAL A 163 -15.35 6.31 -6.21
N PRO A 164 -14.93 6.41 -4.93
CA PRO A 164 -15.05 5.30 -4.00
C PRO A 164 -16.49 5.18 -3.48
N VAL A 165 -17.01 3.96 -3.49
CA VAL A 165 -18.30 3.60 -2.88
C VAL A 165 -18.03 2.64 -1.74
N THR A 166 -18.41 3.02 -0.52
CA THR A 166 -18.25 2.20 0.69
C THR A 166 -19.60 1.64 1.12
N ILE A 167 -19.69 0.32 1.24
CA ILE A 167 -20.86 -0.40 1.78
C ILE A 167 -20.57 -0.79 3.23
N ASN A 168 -21.53 -0.53 4.10
CA ASN A 168 -21.50 -0.83 5.52
C ASN A 168 -22.56 -1.88 5.82
N PRO A 169 -22.26 -3.18 5.62
CA PRO A 169 -23.26 -4.22 5.75
C PRO A 169 -23.64 -4.50 7.20
N PHE A 170 -22.87 -4.02 8.17
CA PHE A 170 -23.15 -4.18 9.59
C PHE A 170 -23.52 -2.84 10.20
N GLN A 171 -24.69 -2.75 10.83
CA GLN A 171 -25.12 -1.57 11.58
C GLN A 171 -25.60 -1.98 12.97
N TYR A 172 -25.09 -1.33 14.01
CA TYR A 172 -25.40 -1.68 15.40
C TYR A 172 -26.20 -0.59 16.10
N ASN A 173 -27.23 -0.97 16.87
CA ASN A 173 -27.89 -0.09 17.82
C ASN A 173 -27.64 -0.60 19.26
N PRO A 174 -26.96 0.18 20.12
CA PRO A 174 -26.61 -0.28 21.47
C PRO A 174 -27.78 -0.28 22.45
N ARG A 175 -28.85 0.50 22.20
CA ARG A 175 -30.05 0.51 23.04
C ARG A 175 -30.88 -0.75 22.85
N THR A 176 -31.14 -1.13 21.60
CA THR A 176 -31.89 -2.36 21.29
C THR A 176 -31.02 -3.61 21.35
N LYS A 177 -29.70 -3.45 21.31
CA LYS A 177 -28.69 -4.54 21.24
C LYS A 177 -28.85 -5.40 19.99
N GLU A 178 -29.22 -4.76 18.89
CA GLU A 178 -29.43 -5.40 17.60
C GLU A 178 -28.31 -5.02 16.64
N LEU A 179 -27.72 -6.03 16.01
CA LEU A 179 -26.85 -5.87 14.86
C LEU A 179 -27.65 -6.21 13.60
N LYS A 180 -27.91 -5.20 12.77
CA LYS A 180 -28.44 -5.35 11.43
C LYS A 180 -27.31 -5.79 10.49
N ILE A 181 -27.56 -6.84 9.71
CA ILE A 181 -26.66 -7.43 8.74
C ILE A 181 -27.32 -7.35 7.36
N ILE A 182 -26.70 -6.65 6.42
CA ILE A 182 -27.15 -6.55 5.03
C ILE A 182 -26.48 -7.67 4.25
N LYS A 183 -27.29 -8.66 3.84
CA LYS A 183 -26.81 -9.81 3.07
C LYS A 183 -26.63 -9.46 1.60
N ASN A 184 -27.58 -8.71 1.04
CA ASN A 184 -27.54 -8.27 -0.36
C ASN A 184 -27.95 -6.80 -0.48
N ILE A 185 -27.32 -6.07 -1.38
CA ILE A 185 -27.71 -4.71 -1.75
C ILE A 185 -27.45 -4.47 -3.23
N GLN A 186 -28.44 -3.92 -3.93
CA GLN A 186 -28.29 -3.48 -5.31
C GLN A 186 -28.23 -1.96 -5.36
N LEU A 187 -27.22 -1.45 -6.07
CA LEU A 187 -26.86 -0.04 -6.11
C LEU A 187 -26.71 0.43 -7.54
N SER A 188 -27.00 1.70 -7.77
CA SER A 188 -26.67 2.39 -9.02
C SER A 188 -25.92 3.69 -8.72
N VAL A 189 -24.73 3.84 -9.32
CA VAL A 189 -23.98 5.09 -9.35
C VAL A 189 -24.35 5.82 -10.63
N ASN A 190 -24.96 6.99 -10.49
CA ASN A 190 -25.43 7.81 -11.59
C ASN A 190 -24.61 9.10 -11.69
N CYS A 191 -24.20 9.48 -12.90
CA CYS A 191 -23.49 10.71 -13.20
C CYS A 191 -24.33 11.62 -14.12
N ASN A 192 -24.57 12.87 -13.69
CA ASN A 192 -25.44 13.80 -14.41
C ASN A 192 -24.82 15.18 -14.59
N GLY A 193 -25.18 15.86 -15.68
CA GLY A 193 -24.75 17.22 -15.98
C GLY A 193 -23.32 17.31 -16.53
N TYR A 194 -22.79 18.53 -16.61
CA TYR A 194 -21.47 18.83 -17.21
C TYR A 194 -20.46 19.39 -16.21
N ASP A 195 -20.89 19.73 -14.99
CA ASP A 195 -20.03 20.18 -13.88
C ASP A 195 -19.82 19.06 -12.86
N GLY A 196 -18.78 19.15 -12.04
CA GLY A 196 -18.55 18.19 -10.96
C GLY A 196 -17.28 18.43 -10.16
N ILE A 197 -17.07 17.62 -9.13
CA ILE A 197 -15.80 17.60 -8.38
C ILE A 197 -14.76 16.84 -9.21
N ASN A 198 -13.53 17.34 -9.29
CA ASN A 198 -12.41 16.71 -10.01
C ASN A 198 -12.81 16.26 -11.43
N THR A 199 -13.43 17.15 -12.21
CA THR A 199 -13.67 16.88 -13.63
C THR A 199 -12.34 16.75 -14.35
N LYS A 200 -12.16 15.65 -15.09
CA LYS A 200 -10.98 15.37 -15.88
C LYS A 200 -11.00 16.22 -17.15
N LYS A 201 -9.87 16.85 -17.48
CA LYS A 201 -9.76 17.80 -18.61
C LYS A 201 -8.83 17.32 -19.70
N ILE A 202 -7.91 16.42 -19.33
CA ILE A 202 -6.83 15.98 -20.18
C ILE A 202 -7.13 14.54 -20.60
N HIS A 203 -7.14 14.27 -21.90
CA HIS A 203 -7.34 12.91 -22.42
C HIS A 203 -6.05 12.41 -23.05
N HIS A 204 -5.43 11.43 -22.41
CA HIS A 204 -4.27 10.72 -22.92
C HIS A 204 -4.68 9.36 -23.50
N LYS A 205 -3.82 8.81 -24.37
CA LYS A 205 -3.88 7.38 -24.65
C LYS A 205 -3.61 6.60 -23.35
N ARG A 206 -4.40 5.55 -23.11
CA ARG A 206 -4.33 4.69 -21.91
C ARG A 206 -2.91 4.27 -21.56
N SER A 207 -2.56 4.37 -20.27
CA SER A 207 -1.27 3.97 -19.72
C SER A 207 -1.21 2.47 -19.44
N ARG A 208 -0.29 1.76 -20.09
CA ARG A 208 -0.06 0.33 -19.81
C ARG A 208 0.49 0.10 -18.40
N ALA A 209 1.22 1.08 -17.87
CA ALA A 209 1.77 1.01 -16.52
C ALA A 209 0.69 1.03 -15.42
N PHE A 210 -0.46 1.64 -15.70
CA PHE A 210 -1.59 1.76 -14.77
C PHE A 210 -2.68 0.70 -14.98
N GLU A 211 -2.72 0.02 -16.13
CA GLU A 211 -3.69 -1.07 -16.42
C GLU A 211 -3.87 -2.08 -15.26
N PRO A 212 -2.81 -2.61 -14.62
CA PRO A 212 -2.99 -3.54 -13.51
C PRO A 212 -3.68 -2.91 -12.28
N LEU A 213 -3.46 -1.62 -12.03
CA LEU A 213 -4.11 -0.89 -10.93
C LEU A 213 -5.60 -0.73 -11.21
N TYR A 214 -5.98 -0.40 -12.43
CA TYR A 214 -7.37 -0.28 -12.82
C TYR A 214 -8.11 -1.61 -12.72
N ARG A 215 -7.55 -2.68 -13.30
CA ARG A 215 -8.14 -4.03 -13.26
C ARG A 215 -8.33 -4.56 -11.84
N SER A 216 -7.45 -4.20 -10.92
CA SER A 216 -7.47 -4.71 -9.54
C SER A 216 -8.35 -3.90 -8.59
N THR A 217 -8.66 -2.63 -8.89
CA THR A 217 -9.32 -1.73 -7.92
C THR A 217 -10.61 -1.07 -8.42
N VAL A 218 -10.81 -0.99 -9.74
CA VAL A 218 -11.99 -0.36 -10.36
C VAL A 218 -12.98 -1.44 -10.79
N LEU A 219 -14.15 -1.46 -10.16
CA LEU A 219 -15.14 -2.53 -10.27
C LEU A 219 -15.69 -2.68 -11.70
N ASN A 220 -16.02 -1.58 -12.35
CA ASN A 220 -16.57 -1.53 -13.71
C ASN A 220 -15.49 -1.30 -14.78
N TYR A 221 -14.23 -1.65 -14.49
CA TYR A 221 -13.14 -1.33 -15.42
C TYR A 221 -13.28 -2.05 -16.76
N ALA A 222 -13.79 -3.29 -16.75
CA ALA A 222 -13.98 -4.08 -17.96
C ALA A 222 -14.91 -3.37 -18.95
N GLU A 223 -15.88 -2.62 -18.45
CA GLU A 223 -16.88 -1.86 -19.21
C GLU A 223 -16.36 -0.49 -19.68
N THR A 224 -15.29 0.04 -19.07
CA THR A 224 -14.64 1.28 -19.55
C THR A 224 -13.75 1.09 -20.77
N ASN A 225 -13.43 -0.16 -21.12
CA ASN A 225 -12.53 -0.45 -22.24
C ASN A 225 -13.31 -0.42 -23.57
N SER A 226 -13.10 0.62 -24.36
CA SER A 226 -13.44 0.55 -25.78
C SER A 226 -12.45 -0.40 -26.47
N ARG A 227 -12.93 -1.35 -27.27
CA ARG A 227 -12.09 -2.33 -27.98
C ARG A 227 -11.10 -1.71 -28.99
N GLU A 228 -11.16 -0.40 -29.20
CA GLU A 228 -10.49 0.33 -30.27
C GLU A 228 -9.43 1.34 -29.76
N GLU A 229 -9.28 1.52 -28.44
CA GLU A 229 -8.27 2.44 -27.89
C GLU A 229 -6.87 1.82 -27.84
N GLU A 230 -5.97 2.32 -28.70
CA GLU A 230 -4.56 2.02 -28.59
C GLU A 230 -3.97 2.64 -27.31
N SER A 231 -3.40 1.82 -26.44
CA SER A 231 -2.59 2.30 -25.32
C SER A 231 -1.38 3.10 -25.80
N GLN A 232 -0.90 4.04 -24.98
CA GLN A 232 0.34 4.76 -25.27
C GLN A 232 1.56 3.81 -25.30
N THR A 233 2.61 4.24 -25.99
CA THR A 233 3.93 3.61 -25.87
C THR A 233 4.48 3.88 -24.47
N PRO A 234 5.04 2.87 -23.79
CA PRO A 234 5.56 3.08 -22.44
C PRO A 234 6.65 4.14 -22.38
N SER A 235 6.68 4.96 -21.32
CA SER A 235 7.54 6.15 -21.27
C SER A 235 8.17 6.43 -19.92
N TYR A 236 9.42 6.90 -19.95
CA TYR A 236 10.18 7.38 -18.79
C TYR A 236 10.56 8.85 -18.96
N LEU A 237 10.55 9.58 -17.84
CA LEU A 237 11.23 10.85 -17.69
C LEU A 237 12.23 10.80 -16.54
N PHE A 238 13.51 11.05 -16.85
CA PHE A 238 14.60 11.19 -15.90
C PHE A 238 14.90 12.67 -15.65
N ILE A 239 14.96 13.08 -14.39
CA ILE A 239 15.34 14.44 -14.00
C ILE A 239 16.60 14.35 -13.14
N TYR A 240 17.67 15.02 -13.56
CA TYR A 240 18.99 14.94 -12.92
C TYR A 240 19.60 16.33 -12.69
N PRO A 241 20.52 16.52 -11.73
CA PRO A 241 21.23 17.77 -11.53
C PRO A 241 21.94 18.22 -12.82
N ASN A 242 22.09 19.52 -13.02
CA ASN A 242 22.88 20.05 -14.14
C ASN A 242 24.39 19.75 -14.01
N ASP A 243 24.75 18.49 -14.24
CA ASP A 243 26.09 17.94 -14.13
C ASP A 243 26.34 16.95 -15.30
N THR A 244 27.38 17.24 -16.09
CA THR A 244 27.73 16.45 -17.28
C THR A 244 28.22 15.04 -16.97
N GLN A 245 28.77 14.82 -15.78
CA GLN A 245 29.21 13.49 -15.34
C GLN A 245 28.03 12.63 -14.93
N VAL A 246 26.99 13.21 -14.31
CA VAL A 246 25.73 12.51 -14.04
C VAL A 246 25.05 12.12 -15.36
N ALA A 247 24.94 13.05 -16.31
CA ALA A 247 24.39 12.75 -17.64
C ALA A 247 25.14 11.60 -18.33
N SER A 248 26.47 11.62 -18.27
CA SER A 248 27.34 10.61 -18.88
C SER A 248 27.18 9.23 -18.20
N ALA A 249 27.07 9.20 -16.87
CA ALA A 249 26.85 7.97 -16.11
C ALA A 249 25.49 7.32 -16.44
N LEU A 250 24.46 8.14 -16.67
CA LEU A 250 23.12 7.66 -17.02
C LEU A 250 23.01 7.08 -18.43
N GLN A 251 23.84 7.51 -19.39
CA GLN A 251 23.62 7.23 -20.82
C GLN A 251 23.39 5.74 -21.12
N GLY A 252 24.26 4.85 -20.61
CA GLY A 252 24.12 3.41 -20.86
C GLY A 252 22.83 2.81 -20.27
N PHE A 253 22.32 3.39 -19.19
CA PHE A 253 21.05 2.99 -18.60
C PHE A 253 19.85 3.52 -19.41
N LEU A 254 19.91 4.77 -19.87
CA LEU A 254 18.89 5.35 -20.74
C LEU A 254 18.78 4.59 -22.07
N ASP A 255 19.92 4.20 -22.65
CA ASP A 255 20.00 3.39 -23.88
C ASP A 255 19.36 2.01 -23.67
N TRP A 256 19.60 1.38 -22.51
CA TRP A 256 18.96 0.11 -22.16
C TRP A 256 17.44 0.24 -22.04
N LYS A 257 16.94 1.31 -21.40
CA LYS A 257 15.49 1.55 -21.32
C LYS A 257 14.88 1.81 -22.71
N HIS A 258 15.56 2.55 -23.59
CA HIS A 258 15.15 2.65 -24.99
C HIS A 258 15.12 1.29 -25.71
N GLN A 259 16.13 0.44 -25.52
CA GLN A 259 16.19 -0.91 -26.12
C GLN A 259 15.05 -1.82 -25.66
N LYS A 260 14.56 -1.63 -24.42
CA LYS A 260 13.37 -2.32 -23.90
C LYS A 260 12.04 -1.80 -24.50
N GLY A 261 12.08 -0.80 -25.37
CA GLY A 261 10.91 -0.26 -26.07
C GLY A 261 10.24 0.93 -25.38
N PHE A 262 10.91 1.57 -24.41
CA PHE A 262 10.39 2.79 -23.79
C PHE A 262 10.77 4.03 -24.62
N VAL A 263 9.86 5.01 -24.66
CA VAL A 263 10.23 6.40 -24.97
C VAL A 263 10.92 6.96 -23.73
N VAL A 264 12.18 7.37 -23.85
CA VAL A 264 12.95 7.84 -22.69
C VAL A 264 13.39 9.28 -22.91
N ASN A 265 12.89 10.16 -22.04
CA ASN A 265 13.31 11.55 -21.95
C ASN A 265 14.21 11.72 -20.72
N ALA A 266 15.26 12.52 -20.83
CA ALA A 266 16.14 12.84 -19.72
C ALA A 266 16.52 14.33 -19.78
N VAL A 267 16.27 15.06 -18.70
CA VAL A 267 16.49 16.51 -18.63
C VAL A 267 17.22 16.90 -17.36
N SER A 268 18.04 17.94 -17.46
CA SER A 268 18.78 18.44 -16.31
C SER A 268 18.03 19.55 -15.58
N THR A 269 18.43 19.87 -14.35
CA THR A 269 17.89 21.01 -13.60
C THR A 269 18.19 22.38 -14.20
N ALA A 270 19.02 22.46 -15.26
CA ALA A 270 19.13 23.69 -16.05
C ALA A 270 17.85 23.98 -16.83
N GLU A 271 17.09 22.95 -17.20
CA GLU A 271 15.84 23.06 -17.94
C GLU A 271 14.63 23.07 -17.00
N THR A 272 14.60 22.18 -16.01
CA THR A 272 13.46 22.06 -15.08
C THR A 272 13.48 23.10 -13.95
N GLY A 273 14.62 23.77 -13.75
CA GLY A 273 14.93 24.53 -12.55
C GLY A 273 15.26 23.64 -11.36
N THR A 274 15.66 24.25 -10.24
CA THR A 274 16.18 23.54 -9.06
C THR A 274 15.23 23.57 -7.85
N SER A 275 14.01 24.07 -8.00
CA SER A 275 13.04 24.13 -6.91
C SER A 275 11.97 23.05 -7.05
N LEU A 276 11.37 22.63 -5.93
CA LEU A 276 10.22 21.72 -5.90
C LEU A 276 9.13 22.17 -6.88
N THR A 277 8.80 23.47 -6.86
CA THR A 277 7.78 24.06 -7.73
C THR A 277 8.18 24.05 -9.20
N SER A 278 9.43 24.38 -9.54
CA SER A 278 9.87 24.43 -10.94
C SER A 278 9.91 23.04 -11.56
N ILE A 279 10.42 22.04 -10.84
CA ILE A 279 10.41 20.63 -11.27
C ILE A 279 8.98 20.13 -11.39
N LYS A 280 8.10 20.46 -10.42
CA LYS A 280 6.68 20.09 -10.49
C LYS A 280 5.98 20.69 -11.71
N ASN A 281 6.24 21.97 -12.00
CA ASN A 281 5.68 22.65 -13.17
C ASN A 281 6.17 22.04 -14.48
N TYR A 282 7.44 21.60 -14.54
CA TYR A 282 7.96 20.88 -15.70
C TYR A 282 7.25 19.55 -15.91
N LEU A 283 7.08 18.76 -14.84
CA LEU A 283 6.32 17.51 -14.87
C LEU A 283 4.86 17.73 -15.27
N GLN A 284 4.23 18.80 -14.77
CA GLN A 284 2.88 19.19 -15.15
C GLN A 284 2.80 19.50 -16.65
N ASN A 285 3.72 20.29 -17.18
CA ASN A 285 3.75 20.59 -18.61
C ASN A 285 3.96 19.33 -19.46
N ALA A 286 4.86 18.44 -19.04
CA ALA A 286 5.10 17.17 -19.73
C ALA A 286 3.86 16.27 -19.72
N TYR A 287 3.15 16.21 -18.58
CA TYR A 287 1.89 15.50 -18.46
C TYR A 287 0.83 16.12 -19.39
N ASP A 288 0.60 17.43 -19.30
CA ASP A 288 -0.49 18.11 -20.00
C ASP A 288 -0.32 18.17 -21.53
N THR A 289 0.92 18.28 -22.02
CA THR A 289 1.17 18.74 -23.40
C THR A 289 1.96 17.79 -24.30
N TRP A 290 2.64 16.78 -23.75
CA TRP A 290 3.41 15.87 -24.60
C TRP A 290 2.51 14.85 -25.30
N GLU A 291 2.89 14.48 -26.52
CA GLU A 291 2.19 13.43 -27.28
C GLU A 291 2.24 12.07 -26.54
N ILE A 292 3.38 11.78 -25.90
CA ILE A 292 3.60 10.62 -25.04
C ILE A 292 4.03 11.14 -23.66
N PRO A 293 3.08 11.43 -22.76
CA PRO A 293 3.41 11.89 -21.42
C PRO A 293 4.11 10.79 -20.61
N PRO A 294 4.97 11.13 -19.64
CA PRO A 294 5.67 10.12 -18.83
C PRO A 294 4.67 9.25 -18.05
N GLU A 295 4.85 7.93 -18.07
CA GLU A 295 4.20 7.00 -17.14
C GLU A 295 5.05 6.81 -15.88
N TYR A 296 6.36 6.78 -16.07
CA TYR A 296 7.35 6.65 -15.02
C TYR A 296 8.23 7.90 -14.92
N VAL A 297 8.48 8.35 -13.69
CA VAL A 297 9.42 9.45 -13.40
C VAL A 297 10.51 8.92 -12.47
N CYS A 298 11.77 9.18 -12.82
CA CYS A 298 12.90 8.87 -11.95
C CYS A 298 13.69 10.15 -11.65
N LEU A 299 13.72 10.51 -10.37
CA LEU A 299 14.57 11.59 -9.87
C LEU A 299 15.97 11.03 -9.64
N VAL A 300 16.99 11.60 -10.28
CA VAL A 300 18.37 11.13 -10.19
C VAL A 300 19.17 12.13 -9.39
N GLY A 301 19.07 12.03 -8.07
CA GLY A 301 19.74 12.90 -7.11
C GLY A 301 19.24 12.64 -5.70
N ASP A 302 19.99 13.10 -4.72
CA ASP A 302 19.58 13.13 -3.32
C ASP A 302 18.67 14.36 -3.07
N ALA A 303 18.02 14.47 -1.91
CA ALA A 303 17.27 15.66 -1.47
C ALA A 303 18.17 16.71 -0.78
N GLY A 304 19.47 16.64 -1.02
CA GLY A 304 20.46 17.59 -0.55
C GLY A 304 21.84 17.38 -1.19
N GLY A 305 22.86 18.02 -0.63
CA GLY A 305 24.24 17.87 -1.09
C GLY A 305 24.52 18.45 -2.47
N SER A 306 25.55 17.92 -3.14
CA SER A 306 26.00 18.42 -4.46
C SER A 306 25.16 17.92 -5.64
N PHE A 307 24.38 16.86 -5.43
CA PHE A 307 23.50 16.24 -6.43
C PHE A 307 22.03 16.41 -6.05
N ASP A 308 21.68 17.62 -5.64
CA ASP A 308 20.36 17.95 -5.09
C ASP A 308 19.25 17.94 -6.15
N ILE A 309 18.18 17.20 -5.84
CA ILE A 309 16.87 17.26 -6.45
C ILE A 309 15.86 17.36 -5.30
N PRO A 310 15.22 18.53 -5.09
CA PRO A 310 14.42 18.78 -3.89
C PRO A 310 13.23 17.84 -3.80
N THR A 311 12.67 17.72 -2.61
CA THR A 311 11.48 16.92 -2.32
C THR A 311 10.45 17.75 -1.55
N GLY A 312 9.19 17.29 -1.50
CA GLY A 312 8.15 17.93 -0.70
C GLY A 312 8.19 17.44 0.74
N SER A 313 7.40 18.05 1.63
CA SER A 313 7.26 17.61 3.02
C SER A 313 5.85 17.81 3.55
N MET A 314 5.37 16.84 4.33
CA MET A 314 4.09 16.87 5.05
C MET A 314 4.23 16.17 6.40
N ASN A 315 3.68 16.76 7.45
CA ASN A 315 3.64 16.16 8.80
C ASN A 315 5.01 15.67 9.32
N GLY A 316 6.09 16.39 8.99
CA GLY A 316 7.45 16.05 9.43
C GLY A 316 8.08 14.87 8.68
N GLY A 317 7.52 14.45 7.55
CA GLY A 317 8.14 13.53 6.61
C GLY A 317 8.16 14.10 5.20
N GLU A 318 9.28 13.95 4.54
CA GLU A 318 9.48 14.29 3.15
C GLU A 318 8.97 13.21 2.20
N GLY A 319 8.84 13.55 0.91
CA GLY A 319 8.50 12.55 -0.07
C GLY A 319 8.29 13.12 -1.47
N ASP A 320 8.47 12.25 -2.46
CA ASP A 320 8.32 12.61 -3.87
C ASP A 320 6.88 12.45 -4.38
N GLN A 321 5.92 12.04 -3.52
CA GLN A 321 4.51 11.92 -3.89
C GLN A 321 3.96 13.22 -4.49
N PHE A 322 4.43 14.38 -4.04
CA PHE A 322 4.03 15.69 -4.56
C PHE A 322 4.27 15.81 -6.07
N TYR A 323 5.33 15.22 -6.59
CA TYR A 323 5.61 15.20 -8.03
C TYR A 323 4.64 14.30 -8.82
N ALA A 324 4.04 13.31 -8.16
CA ALA A 324 3.10 12.38 -8.78
C ALA A 324 1.66 12.89 -8.89
N LEU A 325 1.26 13.92 -8.12
CA LEU A 325 -0.11 14.49 -8.13
C LEU A 325 -0.28 15.54 -9.23
N LEU A 326 -0.62 15.15 -10.46
CA LEU A 326 -0.59 16.00 -11.66
C LEU A 326 -2.00 16.32 -12.20
N GLU A 327 -3.04 15.59 -11.84
CA GLU A 327 -4.41 15.91 -12.24
C GLU A 327 -5.38 15.74 -11.07
N GLY A 328 -6.37 16.63 -11.00
CA GLY A 328 -7.33 16.65 -9.91
C GLY A 328 -6.79 17.27 -8.62
N ASN A 329 -7.68 17.38 -7.63
CA ASN A 329 -7.35 17.80 -6.27
C ASN A 329 -7.58 16.61 -5.33
N ASP A 330 -6.72 15.61 -5.45
CA ASP A 330 -6.73 14.39 -4.65
C ASP A 330 -5.30 13.87 -4.42
N ILE A 331 -5.17 12.67 -3.84
CA ILE A 331 -3.90 12.10 -3.40
C ILE A 331 -3.42 10.94 -4.27
N LEU A 332 -4.15 10.62 -5.34
CA LEU A 332 -3.82 9.50 -6.22
C LEU A 332 -2.68 9.91 -7.17
N ALA A 333 -1.79 8.97 -7.44
CA ALA A 333 -0.65 9.22 -8.30
C ALA A 333 -1.08 9.19 -9.77
N ASP A 334 -0.65 10.18 -10.55
CA ASP A 334 -0.83 10.23 -12.01
C ASP A 334 0.39 9.72 -12.77
N VAL A 335 1.53 9.60 -12.09
CA VAL A 335 2.76 8.97 -12.58
C VAL A 335 3.37 8.08 -11.52
N ILE A 336 4.09 7.04 -11.95
CA ILE A 336 4.83 6.15 -11.05
C ILE A 336 6.22 6.75 -10.81
N ILE A 337 6.50 7.15 -9.57
CA ILE A 337 7.74 7.84 -9.22
C ILE A 337 8.73 6.96 -8.45
N GLY A 338 10.02 7.13 -8.75
CA GLY A 338 11.14 6.57 -7.98
C GLY A 338 12.32 7.55 -7.94
N ARG A 339 13.33 7.24 -7.13
CA ARG A 339 14.53 8.06 -6.96
C ARG A 339 15.80 7.22 -6.93
N PHE A 340 16.82 7.64 -7.67
CA PHE A 340 18.21 7.23 -7.44
C PHE A 340 18.86 8.27 -6.53
N SER A 341 18.90 8.00 -5.22
CA SER A 341 19.57 8.89 -4.26
C SER A 341 21.04 8.51 -4.14
N PHE A 342 21.94 9.49 -4.25
CA PHE A 342 23.39 9.30 -4.20
C PHE A 342 24.10 10.60 -3.84
N ASN A 343 25.21 10.46 -3.12
CA ASN A 343 26.09 11.56 -2.72
C ASN A 343 27.43 11.57 -3.48
N SER A 344 27.65 10.59 -4.36
CA SER A 344 28.85 10.49 -5.21
C SER A 344 28.54 9.83 -6.56
N LEU A 345 29.34 10.15 -7.59
CA LEU A 345 29.25 9.45 -8.88
C LEU A 345 29.55 7.95 -8.75
N PHE A 346 30.32 7.54 -7.74
CA PHE A 346 30.57 6.13 -7.47
C PHE A 346 29.30 5.41 -7.01
N GLU A 347 28.53 6.02 -6.11
CA GLU A 347 27.22 5.52 -5.69
C GLU A 347 26.24 5.44 -6.87
N LEU A 348 26.14 6.49 -7.70
CA LEU A 348 25.29 6.48 -8.89
C LEU A 348 25.66 5.33 -9.85
N ASN A 349 26.96 5.18 -10.16
CA ASN A 349 27.42 4.09 -11.01
C ASN A 349 27.17 2.71 -10.39
N THR A 350 27.21 2.60 -9.06
CA THR A 350 26.89 1.35 -8.33
C THR A 350 25.41 1.01 -8.50
N ILE A 351 24.50 1.97 -8.31
CA ILE A 351 23.06 1.78 -8.51
C ILE A 351 22.77 1.36 -9.95
N ILE A 352 23.32 2.08 -10.93
CA ILE A 352 23.13 1.78 -12.36
C ILE A 352 23.66 0.38 -12.70
N TYR A 353 24.86 0.03 -12.23
CA TYR A 353 25.46 -1.27 -12.49
C TYR A 353 24.59 -2.40 -11.94
N LYS A 354 24.08 -2.27 -10.70
CA LYS A 354 23.15 -3.25 -10.13
C LYS A 354 21.93 -3.46 -11.02
N ILE A 355 21.30 -2.39 -11.50
CA ILE A 355 20.10 -2.47 -12.34
C ILE A 355 20.41 -3.11 -13.69
N LEU A 356 21.52 -2.73 -14.34
CA LEU A 356 21.92 -3.31 -15.61
C LEU A 356 22.25 -4.81 -15.47
N SER A 357 22.99 -5.21 -14.43
CA SER A 357 23.24 -6.62 -14.14
C SER A 357 21.96 -7.38 -13.83
N TYR A 358 21.03 -6.80 -13.06
CA TYR A 358 19.77 -7.46 -12.72
C TYR A 358 18.87 -7.67 -13.95
N GLU A 359 18.75 -6.66 -14.81
CA GLU A 359 17.80 -6.70 -15.95
C GLU A 359 18.38 -7.31 -17.23
N LYS A 360 19.69 -7.15 -17.49
CA LYS A 360 20.32 -7.53 -18.76
C LYS A 360 21.11 -8.83 -18.67
N GLU A 361 21.78 -9.06 -17.54
CA GLU A 361 22.67 -10.20 -17.31
C GLU A 361 22.38 -10.84 -15.94
N PRO A 362 21.16 -11.38 -15.75
CA PRO A 362 20.71 -11.86 -14.44
C PRO A 362 21.66 -12.92 -13.89
N TYR A 363 21.84 -12.93 -12.56
CA TYR A 363 22.74 -13.87 -11.89
C TYR A 363 22.18 -15.30 -11.95
N MET A 364 22.94 -16.23 -12.52
CA MET A 364 22.50 -17.61 -12.78
C MET A 364 23.28 -18.69 -12.05
N GLU A 365 24.34 -18.36 -11.29
CA GLU A 365 25.13 -19.40 -10.59
C GLU A 365 24.37 -20.03 -9.42
N ASN A 366 23.55 -19.24 -8.73
CA ASN A 366 22.55 -19.70 -7.78
C ASN A 366 21.22 -19.08 -8.19
N THR A 367 20.21 -19.91 -8.51
CA THR A 367 18.88 -19.45 -8.92
C THR A 367 17.83 -19.60 -7.82
N ASP A 368 18.14 -20.29 -6.73
CA ASP A 368 17.19 -20.56 -5.65
C ASP A 368 16.72 -19.26 -4.97
N TRP A 369 17.55 -18.22 -5.00
CA TRP A 369 17.20 -16.92 -4.43
C TRP A 369 16.03 -16.25 -5.16
N TYR A 370 15.80 -16.51 -6.45
CA TYR A 370 14.69 -15.90 -7.22
C TYR A 370 13.32 -16.28 -6.64
N THR A 371 13.21 -17.47 -6.03
CA THR A 371 12.00 -17.95 -5.36
C THR A 371 12.18 -18.06 -3.85
N HIS A 372 13.05 -17.22 -3.28
CA HIS A 372 13.22 -17.14 -1.82
C HIS A 372 12.79 -15.77 -1.28
N ALA A 373 12.00 -15.78 -0.20
CA ALA A 373 11.57 -14.57 0.50
C ALA A 373 11.97 -14.58 1.98
N LEU A 374 12.58 -13.49 2.43
CA LEU A 374 12.88 -13.22 3.83
C LEU A 374 11.79 -12.34 4.43
N LEU A 375 11.02 -12.90 5.36
CA LEU A 375 9.89 -12.25 6.02
C LEU A 375 10.20 -12.03 7.50
N VAL A 376 10.24 -10.76 7.92
CA VAL A 376 10.62 -10.36 9.27
C VAL A 376 9.50 -9.55 9.92
N GLY A 377 9.00 -10.05 11.05
CA GLY A 377 7.96 -9.39 11.84
C GLY A 377 8.41 -9.26 13.29
N ASP A 378 8.75 -8.06 13.73
CA ASP A 378 9.08 -7.77 15.13
C ASP A 378 7.82 -7.28 15.86
N PRO A 379 7.28 -8.05 16.82
CA PRO A 379 6.06 -7.67 17.54
C PRO A 379 6.31 -6.82 18.79
N SER A 380 7.57 -6.54 19.15
CA SER A 380 7.95 -6.00 20.45
C SER A 380 7.22 -4.69 20.80
N SER A 381 7.26 -3.72 19.89
CA SER A 381 6.61 -2.41 20.08
C SER A 381 5.42 -2.19 19.14
N SER A 382 5.46 -2.76 17.93
CA SER A 382 4.38 -2.64 16.93
C SER A 382 3.29 -3.72 17.06
N GLY A 383 3.40 -4.59 18.06
CA GLY A 383 2.40 -5.63 18.36
C GLY A 383 2.37 -6.80 17.36
N GLN A 384 1.54 -7.80 17.64
CA GLN A 384 1.49 -9.08 16.90
C GLN A 384 1.09 -8.94 15.42
N SER A 385 0.46 -7.83 15.05
CA SER A 385 0.03 -7.58 13.68
C SER A 385 1.20 -7.57 12.68
N THR A 386 2.43 -7.28 13.11
CA THR A 386 3.61 -7.36 12.24
C THR A 386 3.89 -8.79 11.79
N ILE A 387 3.80 -9.77 12.70
CA ILE A 387 3.93 -11.20 12.38
C ILE A 387 2.75 -11.67 11.53
N ILE A 388 1.52 -11.28 11.89
CA ILE A 388 0.31 -11.66 11.14
C ILE A 388 0.42 -11.20 9.69
N THR A 389 0.83 -9.95 9.46
CA THR A 389 1.05 -9.40 8.11
C THR A 389 2.04 -10.25 7.31
N LYS A 390 3.15 -10.70 7.91
CA LYS A 390 4.13 -11.56 7.23
C LYS A 390 3.60 -12.95 6.91
N LYS A 391 2.85 -13.56 7.82
CA LYS A 391 2.20 -14.85 7.57
C LYS A 391 1.18 -14.75 6.45
N ASN A 392 0.39 -13.68 6.42
CA ASN A 392 -0.57 -13.44 5.35
C ASN A 392 0.12 -13.26 3.99
N ILE A 393 1.23 -12.51 3.94
CA ILE A 393 2.04 -12.36 2.72
C ILE A 393 2.59 -13.73 2.27
N LYS A 394 3.10 -14.56 3.19
CA LYS A 394 3.57 -15.91 2.89
C LYS A 394 2.47 -16.78 2.30
N GLU A 395 1.31 -16.85 2.94
CA GLU A 395 0.17 -17.65 2.47
C GLU A 395 -0.32 -17.18 1.10
N LEU A 396 -0.38 -15.85 0.91
CA LEU A 396 -0.71 -15.23 -0.37
C LEU A 396 0.28 -15.62 -1.47
N MET A 397 1.59 -15.60 -1.18
CA MET A 397 2.62 -16.03 -2.13
C MET A 397 2.46 -17.51 -2.50
N ILE A 398 2.29 -18.40 -1.52
CA ILE A 398 2.12 -19.84 -1.74
C ILE A 398 0.85 -20.15 -2.54
N HIS A 399 -0.21 -19.37 -2.36
CA HIS A 399 -1.48 -19.59 -3.08
C HIS A 399 -1.42 -19.15 -4.55
N ASN A 400 -0.55 -18.20 -4.89
CA ASN A 400 -0.54 -17.54 -6.21
C ASN A 400 0.71 -17.86 -7.04
N GLU A 401 1.74 -18.43 -6.45
CA GLU A 401 3.00 -18.80 -7.10
C GLU A 401 3.51 -20.15 -6.59
N ASP A 402 4.09 -20.93 -7.50
CA ASP A 402 4.72 -22.21 -7.17
C ASP A 402 6.18 -22.02 -6.71
N ASN A 403 6.70 -23.00 -5.97
CA ASN A 403 8.13 -23.17 -5.67
C ASN A 403 8.80 -22.05 -4.86
N TYR A 404 8.04 -21.27 -4.08
CA TYR A 404 8.61 -20.32 -3.13
C TYR A 404 9.09 -20.98 -1.84
N SER A 405 10.26 -20.58 -1.38
CA SER A 405 10.83 -20.90 -0.08
C SER A 405 10.92 -19.64 0.79
N PHE A 406 10.92 -19.83 2.11
CA PHE A 406 10.77 -18.71 3.06
C PHE A 406 11.72 -18.84 4.24
N SER A 407 12.30 -17.71 4.62
CA SER A 407 12.95 -17.53 5.91
C SER A 407 12.11 -16.58 6.76
N GLU A 408 11.62 -17.06 7.90
CA GLU A 408 10.73 -16.32 8.80
C GLU A 408 11.45 -15.94 10.08
N VAL A 409 11.51 -14.64 10.39
CA VAL A 409 12.17 -14.14 11.61
C VAL A 409 11.15 -13.35 12.44
N TYR A 410 10.66 -13.98 13.50
CA TYR A 410 9.65 -13.41 14.41
C TYR A 410 10.15 -13.21 15.86
N SER A 411 11.36 -13.67 16.16
CA SER A 411 12.02 -13.50 17.46
C SER A 411 13.53 -13.77 17.34
N GLY A 412 14.26 -13.52 18.43
CA GLY A 412 15.70 -13.80 18.52
C GLY A 412 16.57 -12.64 18.05
N SER A 413 17.78 -12.95 17.59
CA SER A 413 18.77 -11.96 17.16
C SER A 413 18.44 -11.42 15.76
N PHE A 414 17.43 -10.56 15.67
CA PHE A 414 16.89 -10.02 14.41
C PHE A 414 17.98 -9.53 13.44
N ALA A 415 18.89 -8.65 13.87
CA ALA A 415 19.95 -8.10 13.02
C ALA A 415 20.88 -9.18 12.43
N THR A 416 21.31 -10.15 13.25
CA THR A 416 22.14 -11.27 12.80
C THR A 416 21.39 -12.19 11.83
N LEU A 417 20.15 -12.51 12.15
CA LEU A 417 19.32 -13.38 11.30
C LEU A 417 19.00 -12.71 9.96
N MET A 418 18.75 -11.40 9.94
CA MET A 418 18.57 -10.65 8.70
C MET A 418 19.83 -10.66 7.83
N ASN A 419 21.01 -10.34 8.39
CA ASN A 419 22.27 -10.41 7.64
C ASN A 419 22.51 -11.79 7.05
N ASN A 420 22.37 -12.85 7.84
CA ASN A 420 22.64 -14.21 7.39
C ASN A 420 21.70 -14.64 6.26
N ASN A 421 20.40 -14.35 6.38
CA ASN A 421 19.43 -14.72 5.35
C ASN A 421 19.62 -13.89 4.07
N LEU A 422 19.91 -12.59 4.16
CA LEU A 422 20.23 -11.77 3.00
C LEU A 422 21.48 -12.29 2.27
N ASN A 423 22.52 -12.64 3.03
CA ASN A 423 23.76 -13.20 2.48
C ASN A 423 23.57 -14.57 1.81
N ASN A 424 22.59 -15.36 2.27
CA ASN A 424 22.21 -16.62 1.63
C ASN A 424 21.37 -16.42 0.34
N GLY A 425 20.90 -15.20 0.09
CA GLY A 425 20.13 -14.82 -1.10
C GLY A 425 18.61 -14.80 -0.85
N ALA A 426 17.96 -13.69 -1.21
CA ALA A 426 16.51 -13.57 -1.25
C ALA A 426 16.10 -12.62 -2.38
N ALA A 427 15.02 -12.92 -3.09
CA ALA A 427 14.42 -12.00 -4.07
C ALA A 427 13.58 -10.93 -3.39
N TYR A 428 12.99 -11.25 -2.24
CA TYR A 428 12.17 -10.34 -1.46
C TYR A 428 12.67 -10.28 -0.02
N PHE A 429 12.89 -9.06 0.47
CA PHE A 429 13.13 -8.81 1.88
C PHE A 429 12.04 -7.90 2.42
N ASN A 430 11.34 -8.37 3.44
CA ASN A 430 10.17 -7.66 3.92
C ASN A 430 10.16 -7.57 5.45
N TYR A 431 10.30 -6.36 5.97
CA TYR A 431 10.39 -6.06 7.39
C TYR A 431 9.17 -5.26 7.86
N ARG A 432 8.58 -5.67 8.98
CA ARG A 432 7.65 -4.86 9.77
C ARG A 432 8.06 -4.92 11.24
N GLY A 433 7.97 -3.78 11.90
CA GLY A 433 8.42 -3.61 13.28
C GLY A 433 8.50 -2.13 13.63
N TYR A 434 9.34 -1.81 14.61
CA TYR A 434 9.47 -0.47 15.19
C TYR A 434 10.63 0.33 14.56
N ILE A 435 10.70 1.63 14.88
CA ILE A 435 11.85 2.47 14.49
C ILE A 435 13.16 1.81 14.95
N GLY A 436 14.20 1.91 14.11
CA GLY A 436 15.50 1.29 14.35
C GLY A 436 15.63 -0.17 13.86
N MET A 437 14.59 -0.72 13.22
CA MET A 437 14.62 -2.01 12.53
C MET A 437 15.20 -3.17 13.36
N SER A 438 14.79 -3.27 14.62
CA SER A 438 15.25 -4.32 15.55
C SER A 438 16.78 -4.37 15.71
N GLY A 439 17.44 -3.21 15.66
CA GLY A 439 18.89 -3.07 15.78
C GLY A 439 19.67 -3.34 14.49
N TRP A 440 18.98 -3.50 13.36
CA TRP A 440 19.61 -3.66 12.05
C TRP A 440 19.79 -2.30 11.36
N GLY A 441 21.05 -1.84 11.32
CA GLY A 441 21.45 -0.52 10.84
C GLY A 441 22.28 -0.54 9.56
N ASN A 442 22.72 0.65 9.15
CA ASN A 442 23.61 0.84 8.00
C ASN A 442 24.92 0.05 8.18
N ASP A 443 25.48 0.00 9.39
CA ASP A 443 26.67 -0.82 9.71
C ASP A 443 26.44 -2.32 9.45
N ASN A 444 25.23 -2.83 9.65
CA ASN A 444 24.90 -4.22 9.33
C ASN A 444 24.83 -4.44 7.83
N MET A 445 24.23 -3.49 7.10
CA MET A 445 24.14 -3.51 5.63
C MET A 445 25.54 -3.45 4.99
N ASP A 446 26.47 -2.69 5.58
CA ASP A 446 27.85 -2.59 5.12
C ASP A 446 28.58 -3.94 5.19
N ASN A 447 28.16 -4.83 6.08
CA ASN A 447 28.72 -6.17 6.23
C ASN A 447 28.01 -7.23 5.38
N LEU A 448 27.06 -6.85 4.51
CA LEU A 448 26.45 -7.78 3.57
C LEU A 448 27.44 -8.24 2.50
N ASN A 449 27.28 -9.50 2.08
CA ASN A 449 28.04 -10.12 1.01
C ASN A 449 27.13 -10.92 0.05
N ASN A 450 25.87 -10.52 -0.08
CA ASN A 450 24.86 -11.14 -0.93
C ASN A 450 25.10 -10.98 -2.44
N GLY A 451 26.16 -10.27 -2.85
CA GLY A 451 26.59 -10.21 -4.24
C GLY A 451 25.49 -9.69 -5.18
N PHE A 452 25.25 -10.44 -6.26
CA PHE A 452 24.22 -10.15 -7.25
C PHE A 452 22.80 -10.60 -6.84
N MET A 453 22.64 -11.26 -5.69
CA MET A 453 21.33 -11.67 -5.16
C MET A 453 20.67 -10.49 -4.43
N LEU A 454 20.21 -9.52 -5.21
CA LEU A 454 19.77 -8.20 -4.74
C LEU A 454 18.24 -8.17 -4.53
N PRO A 455 17.72 -8.24 -3.29
CA PRO A 455 16.27 -8.26 -3.06
C PRO A 455 15.59 -6.95 -3.42
N PHE A 456 14.31 -7.04 -3.79
CA PHE A 456 13.36 -5.96 -3.57
C PHE A 456 13.01 -5.87 -2.08
N ALA A 457 13.16 -4.70 -1.48
CA ALA A 457 13.02 -4.49 -0.05
C ALA A 457 11.78 -3.65 0.32
N GLY A 458 10.86 -4.24 1.07
CA GLY A 458 9.79 -3.50 1.76
C GLY A 458 10.13 -3.36 3.24
N ILE A 459 10.58 -2.17 3.66
CA ILE A 459 11.05 -1.89 5.02
C ILE A 459 10.20 -0.80 5.69
N LEU A 460 8.88 -0.99 5.62
CA LEU A 460 7.92 0.00 6.11
C LEU A 460 7.98 0.05 7.64
N THR A 461 8.58 1.07 8.21
CA THR A 461 8.51 1.46 9.63
C THR A 461 9.09 2.87 9.74
N CYS A 462 8.83 3.57 10.85
CA CYS A 462 9.18 4.98 11.04
C CYS A 462 10.61 5.33 10.57
N GLY A 463 10.72 6.33 9.70
CA GLY A 463 11.98 6.96 9.29
C GLY A 463 12.91 6.13 8.41
N THR A 464 12.54 4.92 7.96
CA THR A 464 13.42 4.11 7.09
C THR A 464 13.63 4.69 5.70
N GLY A 465 12.71 5.56 5.26
CA GLY A 465 12.78 6.31 4.01
C GLY A 465 12.96 7.80 4.20
N ASN A 466 13.54 8.25 5.34
CA ASN A 466 13.78 9.67 5.58
C ASN A 466 15.06 10.16 4.88
N PHE A 467 15.01 10.33 3.56
CA PHE A 467 16.13 10.72 2.70
C PHE A 467 16.45 12.22 2.70
N SER A 468 15.62 13.09 3.28
CA SER A 468 15.92 14.52 3.41
C SER A 468 16.75 14.76 4.68
N GLY A 469 18.05 14.45 4.63
CA GLY A 469 18.94 14.65 5.77
C GLY A 469 20.42 14.66 5.40
N THR A 470 21.28 14.82 6.41
CA THR A 470 22.75 14.71 6.24
C THR A 470 23.27 13.27 6.38
N TYR A 471 22.38 12.31 6.63
CA TYR A 471 22.72 10.91 6.85
C TYR A 471 21.80 10.04 6.00
N ASP A 472 22.38 9.01 5.39
CA ASP A 472 21.62 8.07 4.57
C ASP A 472 20.58 7.34 5.41
N CYS A 473 19.32 7.43 5.00
CA CYS A 473 18.29 6.58 5.58
C CYS A 473 18.50 5.11 5.16
N ARG A 474 17.73 4.22 5.79
CA ARG A 474 17.85 2.77 5.57
C ARG A 474 17.63 2.39 4.11
N SER A 475 16.63 2.99 3.46
CA SER A 475 16.31 2.68 2.06
C SER A 475 17.39 3.16 1.08
N GLU A 476 17.95 4.35 1.29
CA GLU A 476 19.04 4.88 0.46
C GLU A 476 20.31 4.07 0.60
N HIS A 477 20.76 3.88 1.84
CA HIS A 477 21.99 3.15 2.15
C HIS A 477 21.94 1.75 1.52
N PHE A 478 20.83 1.05 1.70
CA PHE A 478 20.68 -0.32 1.23
C PHE A 478 20.75 -0.46 -0.30
N VAL A 479 20.25 0.53 -1.05
CA VAL A 479 20.27 0.53 -2.51
C VAL A 479 21.62 0.97 -3.07
N LYS A 480 22.35 1.87 -2.40
CA LYS A 480 23.59 2.46 -2.95
C LYS A 480 24.90 1.79 -2.53
N ILE A 481 24.91 1.01 -1.45
CA ILE A 481 26.12 0.29 -1.00
C ILE A 481 26.64 -0.73 -2.02
N GLY A 482 27.94 -1.02 -1.95
CA GLY A 482 28.63 -1.95 -2.85
C GLY A 482 29.58 -1.20 -3.78
N ALA A 483 29.92 -1.82 -4.90
CA ALA A 483 30.74 -1.22 -5.93
C ALA A 483 30.30 -1.72 -7.32
N PRO A 484 30.60 -0.97 -8.40
CA PRO A 484 30.50 -1.51 -9.74
C PRO A 484 31.38 -2.77 -9.86
N GLY A 485 30.82 -3.89 -10.33
CA GLY A 485 31.52 -5.19 -10.38
C GLY A 485 31.59 -5.96 -9.06
N SER A 486 31.12 -5.40 -7.95
CA SER A 486 30.98 -6.11 -6.67
C SER A 486 29.74 -5.59 -5.91
N PRO A 487 28.53 -5.86 -6.44
CA PRO A 487 27.31 -5.37 -5.84
C PRO A 487 27.02 -6.09 -4.51
N LYS A 488 26.23 -5.44 -3.66
CA LYS A 488 25.61 -5.99 -2.45
C LYS A 488 24.41 -5.12 -2.09
N GLY A 489 23.64 -5.48 -1.07
CA GLY A 489 22.48 -4.69 -0.65
C GLY A 489 21.24 -5.05 -1.46
N ALA A 490 20.41 -4.07 -1.82
CA ALA A 490 19.13 -4.27 -2.51
C ALA A 490 19.12 -3.72 -3.95
N ILE A 491 18.17 -4.19 -4.77
CA ILE A 491 17.91 -3.63 -6.12
C ILE A 491 16.98 -2.41 -6.05
N ALA A 492 16.05 -2.41 -5.12
CA ALA A 492 15.14 -1.32 -4.82
C ALA A 492 14.62 -1.46 -3.38
N ALA A 493 14.31 -0.34 -2.74
CA ALA A 493 13.77 -0.32 -1.38
C ALA A 493 12.62 0.68 -1.25
N VAL A 494 11.61 0.31 -0.47
CA VAL A 494 10.50 1.16 -0.06
C VAL A 494 10.52 1.29 1.46
N GLY A 495 10.62 2.53 1.94
CA GLY A 495 10.55 2.88 3.36
C GLY A 495 9.57 4.03 3.60
N THR A 496 9.36 4.40 4.87
CA THR A 496 8.53 5.56 5.23
C THR A 496 9.38 6.69 5.79
N ALA A 497 9.13 7.92 5.35
CA ALA A 497 9.93 9.09 5.73
C ALA A 497 9.57 9.61 7.13
N THR A 498 8.27 9.67 7.46
CA THR A 498 7.79 10.15 8.75
C THR A 498 8.28 9.26 9.90
N ALA A 499 8.75 9.86 10.99
CA ALA A 499 9.13 9.16 12.20
C ALA A 499 7.94 8.83 13.13
N ALA A 500 6.72 9.24 12.75
CA ALA A 500 5.49 9.12 13.53
C ALA A 500 4.39 8.35 12.79
N THR A 501 4.67 7.12 12.34
CA THR A 501 3.70 6.29 11.60
C THR A 501 2.85 5.42 12.52
N HIS A 502 1.77 4.84 11.98
CA HIS A 502 0.89 3.93 12.70
C HIS A 502 0.99 2.52 12.14
N THR A 503 0.91 1.51 13.01
CA THR A 503 1.11 0.11 12.64
C THR A 503 0.12 -0.34 11.57
N CYS A 504 -1.15 0.01 11.72
CA CYS A 504 -2.22 -0.43 10.82
C CYS A 504 -2.03 0.10 9.38
N PHE A 505 -1.67 1.38 9.22
CA PHE A 505 -1.43 1.97 7.90
C PHE A 505 -0.20 1.38 7.24
N ASN A 506 0.90 1.22 7.99
CA ASN A 506 2.10 0.55 7.48
C ASN A 506 1.81 -0.89 7.05
N ASN A 507 1.06 -1.66 7.83
CA ASN A 507 0.66 -3.02 7.47
C ASN A 507 -0.22 -3.04 6.21
N CYS A 508 -1.10 -2.06 6.05
CA CYS A 508 -1.99 -1.95 4.90
C CYS A 508 -1.21 -1.69 3.60
N VAL A 509 -0.23 -0.79 3.63
CA VAL A 509 0.67 -0.54 2.50
C VAL A 509 1.57 -1.74 2.23
N ASP A 510 2.11 -2.37 3.28
CA ASP A 510 2.96 -3.56 3.19
C ASP A 510 2.24 -4.72 2.50
N ALA A 511 1.09 -5.13 3.04
CA ALA A 511 0.28 -6.19 2.47
C ALA A 511 -0.20 -5.82 1.07
N GLY A 512 -0.61 -4.56 0.85
CA GLY A 512 -1.09 -4.09 -0.46
C GLY A 512 -0.02 -4.13 -1.56
N MET A 513 1.25 -3.85 -1.22
CA MET A 513 2.37 -3.97 -2.15
C MET A 513 2.56 -5.43 -2.59
N PHE A 514 2.61 -6.36 -1.63
CA PHE A 514 2.81 -7.79 -1.92
C PHE A 514 1.59 -8.41 -2.60
N TYR A 515 0.38 -7.99 -2.24
CA TYR A 515 -0.84 -8.35 -2.97
C TYR A 515 -0.75 -7.90 -4.43
N GLY A 516 -0.31 -6.66 -4.67
CA GLY A 516 -0.09 -6.14 -6.01
C GLY A 516 0.88 -6.99 -6.83
N ILE A 517 2.00 -7.39 -6.22
CA ILE A 517 3.04 -8.20 -6.89
C ILE A 517 2.50 -9.58 -7.25
N PHE A 518 1.95 -10.30 -6.27
CA PHE A 518 1.69 -11.74 -6.40
C PHE A 518 0.27 -12.08 -6.86
N VAL A 519 -0.72 -11.22 -6.59
CA VAL A 519 -2.12 -11.44 -7.01
C VAL A 519 -2.43 -10.63 -8.26
N ASP A 520 -2.19 -9.31 -8.22
CA ASP A 520 -2.50 -8.41 -9.35
C ASP A 520 -1.43 -8.48 -10.47
N LYS A 521 -0.38 -9.30 -10.27
CA LYS A 521 0.73 -9.52 -11.21
C LYS A 521 1.45 -8.23 -11.63
N ILE A 522 1.64 -7.33 -10.65
CA ILE A 522 2.37 -6.06 -10.83
C ILE A 522 3.87 -6.31 -10.74
N ASN A 523 4.57 -6.14 -11.86
CA ASN A 523 5.99 -6.49 -11.99
C ASN A 523 6.95 -5.32 -11.79
N SER A 524 6.46 -4.15 -11.37
CA SER A 524 7.27 -2.95 -11.17
C SER A 524 7.25 -2.51 -9.68
N PRO A 525 8.41 -2.25 -9.04
CA PRO A 525 8.46 -1.80 -7.66
C PRO A 525 7.64 -0.53 -7.39
N GLY A 526 7.70 0.44 -8.31
CA GLY A 526 6.96 1.70 -8.18
C GLY A 526 5.46 1.50 -8.28
N THR A 527 4.98 0.69 -9.23
CA THR A 527 3.55 0.37 -9.36
C THR A 527 3.07 -0.44 -8.15
N ALA A 528 3.89 -1.35 -7.60
CA ALA A 528 3.56 -2.08 -6.39
C ALA A 528 3.36 -1.13 -5.19
N LEU A 529 4.21 -0.10 -5.05
CA LEU A 529 4.00 0.95 -4.04
C LEU A 529 2.70 1.72 -4.26
N VAL A 530 2.39 2.11 -5.50
CA VAL A 530 1.10 2.76 -5.82
C VAL A 530 -0.08 1.86 -5.43
N ARG A 531 0.01 0.55 -5.72
CA ARG A 531 -1.02 -0.43 -5.30
C ARG A 531 -1.15 -0.55 -3.78
N GLY A 532 -0.04 -0.51 -3.05
CA GLY A 532 -0.03 -0.45 -1.59
C GLY A 532 -0.71 0.80 -1.04
N LYS A 533 -0.45 1.97 -1.63
CA LYS A 533 -1.12 3.23 -1.29
C LYS A 533 -2.62 3.19 -1.62
N LEU A 534 -3.00 2.58 -2.75
CA LEU A 534 -4.42 2.36 -3.08
C LEU A 534 -5.09 1.43 -2.08
N ASN A 535 -4.39 0.41 -1.59
CA ASN A 535 -4.91 -0.44 -0.53
C ASN A 535 -5.24 0.37 0.73
N LEU A 536 -4.35 1.29 1.12
CA LEU A 536 -4.57 2.21 2.23
C LEU A 536 -5.78 3.12 1.98
N TYR A 537 -5.88 3.70 0.78
CA TYR A 537 -7.00 4.56 0.37
C TYR A 537 -8.36 3.85 0.46
N LEU A 538 -8.42 2.58 0.05
CA LEU A 538 -9.65 1.78 0.06
C LEU A 538 -10.06 1.31 1.44
N ASN A 539 -9.09 0.96 2.29
CA ASN A 539 -9.37 0.46 3.64
C ASN A 539 -9.65 1.58 4.65
N TYR A 540 -9.20 2.80 4.36
CA TYR A 540 -9.37 3.97 5.24
C TYR A 540 -9.91 5.21 4.52
N PRO A 541 -11.06 5.14 3.83
CA PRO A 541 -11.61 6.25 3.03
C PRO A 541 -12.00 7.48 3.87
N GLN A 542 -12.10 7.32 5.21
CA GLN A 542 -12.36 8.41 6.16
C GLN A 542 -11.11 9.26 6.47
N ASN A 543 -9.92 8.86 5.99
CA ASN A 543 -8.62 9.45 6.31
C ASN A 543 -8.41 9.71 7.82
N PRO A 544 -8.50 8.67 8.67
CA PRO A 544 -8.28 8.81 10.10
C PRO A 544 -6.89 9.38 10.39
N ASN A 545 -6.82 10.34 11.32
CA ASN A 545 -5.59 11.03 11.72
C ASN A 545 -4.85 11.77 10.58
N ASN A 546 -5.51 12.04 9.43
CA ASN A 546 -4.86 12.61 8.24
C ASN A 546 -3.62 11.81 7.81
N ALA A 547 -3.72 10.48 7.87
CA ALA A 547 -2.60 9.54 7.70
C ALA A 547 -2.78 8.55 6.53
N VAL A 548 -3.76 8.81 5.65
CA VAL A 548 -4.04 8.05 4.42
C VAL A 548 -3.49 8.76 3.20
#